data_AF-A0A0U2PFJ5-F1
#
_entry.id   AF-A0A0U2PFJ5-F1
#
_cell.length_a   1.000
_cell.length_b   1.000
_cell.length_c   1.000
_cell.angle_alpha   90.00
_cell.angle_beta   90.00
_cell.angle_gamma   90.00
#
_symmetry.space_group_name_H-M   'P 1'
#
loop_
_entity.id
_entity.type
_entity.pdbx_description
1 polymer ?
#
loop_
_entity_poly.entity_id
_entity_poly.type
_entity_poly.pdbx_seq_one_letter_code
_entity_poly.pdbx_strand_id
1 'polypeptide(L)'
;MKSEIENLPFYRVLCEAIENVQAESLSVFTSLESEDDLHNMSIQRLGLDSVQIFELVGNIEDIFSITLSDTQVFECKTLGELRSLCEENGVC
;
A
#
# COMPACT_ATOMS: atom_id res chain seq x y z
N MET A 1 13.28 -15.26 -1.00
CA MET A 1 11.82 -15.17 -0.83
C MET A 1 11.44 -13.97 0.01
N LYS A 2 11.33 -14.02 1.36
CA LYS A 2 10.94 -12.80 2.12
C LYS A 2 11.88 -11.59 1.93
N SER A 3 13.19 -11.85 1.79
CA SER A 3 14.17 -10.81 1.48
C SER A 3 13.99 -10.13 0.12
N GLU A 4 13.28 -10.74 -0.85
CA GLU A 4 13.09 -10.16 -2.18
C GLU A 4 11.92 -9.17 -2.19
N ILE A 5 10.82 -9.49 -1.51
CA ILE A 5 9.69 -8.58 -1.34
C ILE A 5 10.06 -7.34 -0.51
N GLU A 6 10.85 -7.51 0.56
CA GLU A 6 11.29 -6.40 1.42
C GLU A 6 12.17 -5.38 0.67
N ASN A 7 12.76 -5.77 -0.47
CA ASN A 7 13.55 -4.88 -1.33
C ASN A 7 12.71 -4.13 -2.37
N LEU A 8 11.42 -4.43 -2.52
CA LEU A 8 10.56 -3.72 -3.47
C LEU A 8 10.34 -2.28 -2.97
N PRO A 9 10.56 -1.24 -3.82
CA PRO A 9 10.32 0.15 -3.45
C PRO A 9 8.91 0.37 -2.90
N PHE A 10 7.90 -0.20 -3.57
CA PHE A 10 6.51 -0.11 -3.16
C PHE A 10 6.25 -0.75 -1.78
N TYR A 11 6.89 -1.88 -1.47
CA TYR A 11 6.75 -2.53 -0.16
C TYR A 11 7.25 -1.61 0.96
N ARG A 12 8.40 -0.96 0.76
CA ARG A 12 8.98 -0.06 1.75
C ARG A 12 8.12 1.19 1.96
N VAL A 13 7.59 1.77 0.89
CA VAL A 13 6.69 2.92 0.95
C VAL A 13 5.39 2.55 1.67
N LEU A 14 4.82 1.38 1.37
CA LEU A 14 3.66 0.88 2.11
C LEU A 14 3.95 0.73 3.60
N CYS A 15 5.09 0.15 3.97
CA CYS A 15 5.45 0.02 5.38
C CYS A 15 5.55 1.40 6.07
N GLU A 16 6.22 2.36 5.45
CA GLU A 16 6.34 3.73 5.98
C GLU A 16 4.98 4.41 6.10
N ALA A 17 4.16 4.34 5.06
CA ALA A 17 2.83 4.96 5.04
C ALA A 17 1.87 4.30 6.04
N ILE A 18 1.91 2.97 6.19
CA ILE A 18 1.12 2.24 7.18
C ILE A 18 1.59 2.60 8.60
N GLU A 19 2.89 2.70 8.84
CA GLU A 19 3.44 3.08 10.16
C GLU A 19 2.94 4.45 10.61
N ASN A 20 2.81 5.40 9.68
CA ASN A 20 2.30 6.75 9.93
C ASN A 20 0.80 6.81 10.23
N VAL A 21 0.02 5.80 9.81
CA VAL A 21 -1.42 5.72 10.06
C VAL A 21 -1.73 4.86 11.29
N GLN A 22 -1.25 3.61 11.27
CA GLN A 22 -1.46 2.62 12.32
C GLN A 22 -0.38 1.53 12.28
N ALA A 23 0.63 1.66 13.14
CA ALA A 23 1.76 0.73 13.19
C ALA A 23 1.37 -0.74 13.44
N GLU A 24 0.26 -1.02 14.16
CA GLU A 24 -0.17 -2.41 14.38
C GLU A 24 -0.53 -3.15 13.09
N SER A 25 -0.95 -2.44 12.05
CA SER A 25 -1.29 -2.99 10.74
C SER A 25 -0.09 -3.62 10.01
N LEU A 26 1.14 -3.22 10.35
CA LEU A 26 2.37 -3.84 9.81
C LEU A 26 2.49 -5.33 10.15
N SER A 27 1.82 -5.79 11.22
CA SER A 27 1.81 -7.20 11.59
C SER A 27 1.28 -8.11 10.47
N VAL A 28 0.41 -7.60 9.60
CA VAL A 28 -0.14 -8.31 8.44
C VAL A 28 0.95 -8.68 7.43
N PHE A 29 2.01 -7.88 7.35
CA PHE A 29 3.10 -8.06 6.38
C PHE A 29 4.06 -9.17 6.83
N THR A 30 3.98 -9.61 8.09
CA THR A 30 4.84 -10.67 8.61
C THR A 30 4.62 -12.02 7.91
N SER A 31 3.41 -12.26 7.40
CA SER A 31 3.01 -13.47 6.68
C SER A 31 3.21 -13.43 5.17
N LEU A 32 3.73 -12.31 4.61
CA LEU A 32 4.01 -12.21 3.18
C LEU A 32 5.34 -12.88 2.84
N GLU A 33 5.33 -13.74 1.82
CA GLU A 33 6.51 -14.49 1.38
C GLU A 33 6.97 -14.11 -0.03
N SER A 34 6.08 -13.51 -0.83
CA SER A 34 6.29 -13.18 -2.24
C SER A 34 5.61 -11.87 -2.65
N GLU A 35 6.02 -11.32 -3.79
CA GLU A 35 5.38 -10.17 -4.43
C GLU A 35 3.92 -10.47 -4.83
N ASP A 36 3.62 -11.71 -5.24
CA ASP A 36 2.25 -12.15 -5.53
C ASP A 36 1.35 -12.08 -4.29
N ASP A 37 1.87 -12.43 -3.11
CA ASP A 37 1.11 -12.32 -1.85
C ASP A 37 0.75 -10.86 -1.56
N LEU A 38 1.70 -9.94 -1.79
CA LEU A 38 1.49 -8.50 -1.63
C LEU A 38 0.46 -8.00 -2.64
N HIS A 39 0.64 -8.34 -3.92
CA HIS A 39 -0.23 -7.91 -5.01
C HIS A 39 -1.69 -8.33 -4.78
N ASN A 40 -1.90 -9.55 -4.29
CA ASN A 40 -3.23 -10.10 -4.03
C ASN A 40 -3.80 -9.75 -2.65
N MET A 41 -3.03 -9.11 -1.76
CA MET A 41 -3.52 -8.73 -0.44
C MET A 41 -4.65 -7.71 -0.56
N SER A 42 -5.80 -8.02 0.02
CA SER A 42 -6.89 -7.04 0.15
C SER A 42 -6.52 -5.92 1.12
N ILE A 43 -6.80 -4.67 0.74
CA ILE A 43 -6.58 -3.48 1.56
C ILE A 43 -7.31 -3.58 2.90
N GLN A 44 -8.49 -4.20 2.93
CA GLN A 44 -9.26 -4.40 4.17
C GLN A 44 -8.53 -5.29 5.19
N ARG A 45 -7.58 -6.13 4.76
CA ARG A 45 -6.79 -6.96 5.68
C ARG A 45 -5.82 -6.13 6.52
N LEU A 46 -5.52 -4.89 6.14
CA LEU A 46 -4.73 -3.98 6.96
C LEU A 46 -5.43 -3.61 8.27
N GLY A 47 -6.74 -3.84 8.39
CA GLY A 47 -7.50 -3.47 9.58
C GLY A 47 -7.78 -1.97 9.70
N LEU A 48 -7.51 -1.21 8.65
CA LEU A 48 -7.79 0.22 8.55
C LEU A 48 -9.26 0.46 8.22
N ASP A 49 -9.86 1.46 8.85
CA ASP A 49 -11.17 1.97 8.43
C ASP A 49 -11.07 2.83 7.15
N SER A 50 -12.22 3.28 6.64
CA SER A 50 -12.25 4.07 5.40
C SER A 50 -11.47 5.38 5.49
N VAL A 51 -11.49 6.07 6.64
CA VAL A 51 -10.77 7.34 6.82
C VAL A 51 -9.27 7.06 6.82
N GLN A 52 -8.84 6.04 7.56
CA GLN A 52 -7.46 5.61 7.62
C GLN A 52 -6.91 5.12 6.27
N ILE A 53 -7.74 4.54 5.40
CA ILE A 53 -7.34 4.20 4.03
C ILE A 53 -7.02 5.46 3.22
N PHE A 54 -7.83 6.53 3.34
CA PHE A 54 -7.51 7.80 2.69
C PHE A 54 -6.28 8.47 3.29
N GLU A 55 -6.05 8.35 4.61
CA GLU A 55 -4.80 8.82 5.23
C GLU A 55 -3.57 8.03 4.73
N LEU A 56 -3.69 6.72 4.58
CA LEU A 56 -2.65 5.86 4.00
C LEU A 56 -2.30 6.33 2.59
N VAL A 57 -3.32 6.58 1.77
CA VAL A 57 -3.15 7.06 0.40
C VAL A 57 -2.51 8.45 0.38
N GLY A 58 -2.93 9.37 1.24
CA GLY A 58 -2.30 10.68 1.37
C GLY A 58 -0.81 10.61 1.73
N ASN A 59 -0.43 9.67 2.62
CA ASN A 59 1.00 9.42 2.91
C ASN A 59 1.76 8.92 1.67
N ILE A 60 1.15 8.03 0.87
CA ILE A 60 1.75 7.53 -0.38
C ILE A 60 1.90 8.68 -1.40
N GLU A 61 0.88 9.52 -1.54
CA GLU A 61 0.90 10.71 -2.40
C GLU A 61 2.03 11.66 -1.99
N ASP A 62 2.20 11.93 -0.70
CA ASP A 62 3.27 12.78 -0.17
C ASP A 62 4.67 12.19 -0.44
N ILE A 63 4.86 10.89 -0.18
CA ILE A 63 6.14 10.19 -0.39
C ILE A 63 6.55 10.21 -1.86
N PHE A 64 5.59 10.00 -2.76
CA PHE A 64 5.84 9.95 -4.20
C PHE A 64 5.67 11.30 -4.91
N SER A 65 5.16 12.32 -4.23
CA SER A 65 4.79 13.62 -4.82
C SER A 65 3.82 13.47 -6.01
N ILE A 66 2.79 12.63 -5.84
CA ILE A 66 1.73 12.39 -6.83
C ILE A 66 0.36 12.82 -6.31
N THR A 67 -0.67 12.74 -7.15
CA THR A 67 -2.07 12.86 -6.72
C THR A 67 -2.88 11.77 -7.40
N LEU A 68 -3.60 10.99 -6.61
CA LEU A 68 -4.47 9.91 -7.05
C LEU A 68 -5.93 10.38 -7.05
N SER A 69 -6.75 9.79 -7.92
CA SER A 69 -8.18 10.08 -7.92
C SER A 69 -8.88 9.35 -6.77
N ASP A 70 -9.61 10.09 -5.93
CA ASP A 70 -10.45 9.51 -4.87
C ASP A 70 -11.37 8.38 -5.38
N THR A 71 -11.93 8.54 -6.58
CA THR A 71 -12.79 7.53 -7.21
C THR A 71 -12.03 6.24 -7.49
N GLN A 72 -10.82 6.35 -8.07
CA GLN A 72 -10.00 5.19 -8.38
C GLN A 72 -9.48 4.51 -7.10
N VAL A 73 -9.09 5.31 -6.11
CA VAL A 73 -8.67 4.83 -4.78
C VAL A 73 -9.80 4.06 -4.10
N PHE A 74 -11.03 4.56 -4.16
CA PHE A 74 -12.20 3.89 -3.60
C PHE A 74 -12.51 2.55 -4.29
N GLU A 75 -12.15 2.41 -5.57
CA GLU A 75 -12.33 1.18 -6.34
C GLU A 75 -11.23 0.14 -6.09
N CYS A 76 -10.07 0.55 -5.57
CA CYS A 76 -8.99 -0.37 -5.21
C CYS A 76 -9.40 -1.33 -4.08
N LYS A 77 -9.25 -2.62 -4.34
CA LYS A 77 -9.54 -3.73 -3.44
C LYS A 77 -8.27 -4.37 -2.91
N THR A 78 -7.19 -4.36 -3.71
CA THR A 78 -5.90 -4.97 -3.37
C THR A 78 -4.76 -3.96 -3.37
N LEU A 79 -3.66 -4.29 -2.69
CA LEU A 79 -2.44 -3.50 -2.73
C LEU A 79 -1.79 -3.52 -4.13
N GLY A 80 -2.04 -4.56 -4.92
CA GLY A 80 -1.64 -4.62 -6.33
C GLY A 80 -2.34 -3.57 -7.19
N GLU A 81 -3.66 -3.39 -7.00
CA GLU A 81 -4.42 -2.35 -7.71
C GLU A 81 -3.97 -0.94 -7.30
N LEU A 82 -3.69 -0.72 -6.01
CA LEU A 82 -3.12 0.55 -5.53
C LEU A 82 -1.75 0.82 -6.14
N ARG A 83 -0.90 -0.21 -6.26
CA ARG A 83 0.41 -0.08 -6.91
C ARG A 83 0.26 0.31 -8.38
N SER A 84 -0.60 -0.37 -9.13
CA SER A 84 -0.84 -0.04 -10.53
C SER A 84 -1.34 1.39 -10.70
N LEU A 85 -2.20 1.86 -9.78
CA LEU A 85 -2.65 3.25 -9.76
C LEU A 85 -1.49 4.24 -9.54
N CYS A 86 -0.52 3.90 -8.68
CA CYS A 86 0.70 4.69 -8.51
C CYS A 86 1.58 4.68 -9.77
N GLU A 87 1.74 3.52 -10.42
CA GLU A 87 2.51 3.35 -11.66
C GLU A 87 1.93 4.15 -12.83
N GLU A 88 0.61 4.20 -12.95
CA GLU A 88 -0.11 5.05 -13.92
C GLU A 88 0.17 6.54 -13.71
N ASN A 89 0.55 6.95 -12.50
CA ASN A 89 0.94 8.31 -12.13
C ASN A 89 2.47 8.53 -12.12
N GLY A 90 3.24 7.58 -12.66
CA GLY A 90 4.66 7.74 -12.96
C GLY A 90 5.62 7.38 -11.82
N VAL A 91 5.16 6.63 -10.81
CA VAL A 91 5.97 6.22 -9.65
C VAL A 91 5.84 4.73 -9.33
N CYS A 92 6.80 4.19 -8.57
CA CYS A 92 7.18 2.77 -8.35
C CYS A 92 8.35 2.31 -9.21
#